data_AF-A0A7Y7LCA6-F1
#
_entry.id   AF-A0A7Y7LCA6-F1
#
_cell.length_a   1.000
_cell.length_b   1.000
_cell.length_c   1.000
_cell.angle_alpha   90.00
_cell.angle_beta   90.00
_cell.angle_gamma   90.00
#
_symmetry.space_group_name_H-M   'P 1'
#
loop_
_entity.id
_entity.type
_entity.pdbx_description
1 polymer ?
#
loop_
_entity_poly.entity_id
_entity_poly.type
_entity_poly.pdbx_seq_one_letter_code
_entity_poly.pdbx_strand_id
1 'polypeptide(L)'
;MKKLILLLVLIAARGAVTAQNIAPFRAGDRVAFVGNSITDGGHYHSYIWLYYMTRFPNMRITCYNAGIGGDVVGQINDRFEDDVFSKKPNVLTLTWGMNDTGYFEWYRPDAQDVMDKRIQGSYDNYALLENKLKQHPEIRKIFILGSPYDETSKFTVKNIYPKKSAAFSKVIDFQQAAAKRNNWGYVDFYHPMTEINLLEQAKDSTFSLTPNDRVHPDNDGHLVMAYLFLKAQGFSNKVVADVTVDAKNKKAVKAVNCKVTNVVSSADSVSFNYLANSLPYPIDTIPRGWGNRKKQADALKVVPFTKEMNQELLAVKGLKTANYDVLIDGEKMGSWSAEQLGAGINLAEITITPQYQQAIQIRELNEERWDIERRIRMYTWMQFDFLKGKGLLFHDTNAAMDTISKYAKKDIFVNGNKDNYTRARYKSLRDAWQKEMDVLTNQIYAINKPQNHRITIIASK
;
A
#
# COMPACT_ATOMS: atom_id res chain seq x y z
N MET A 1 64.61 2.58 9.17
CA MET A 1 63.85 2.72 7.91
C MET A 1 62.49 2.06 8.11
N LYS A 2 61.48 2.80 8.59
CA LYS A 2 60.29 3.26 7.81
C LYS A 2 59.75 2.17 6.88
N LYS A 3 58.82 1.36 7.36
CA LYS A 3 57.36 1.41 7.06
C LYS A 3 57.04 1.31 5.57
N LEU A 4 56.39 0.22 5.16
CA LEU A 4 55.15 0.32 4.38
C LEU A 4 54.31 -0.95 4.56
N ILE A 5 53.19 -0.77 5.25
CA ILE A 5 52.05 -1.67 5.35
C ILE A 5 51.18 -1.38 4.13
N LEU A 6 50.74 -2.40 3.38
CA LEU A 6 49.55 -2.27 2.54
C LEU A 6 48.70 -3.54 2.67
N LEU A 7 47.74 -3.48 3.58
CA LEU A 7 46.62 -4.40 3.67
C LEU A 7 45.54 -3.89 2.70
N LEU A 8 45.23 -4.67 1.65
CA LEU A 8 44.10 -4.39 0.77
C LEU A 8 42.81 -4.71 1.50
N VAL A 9 42.16 -3.67 2.04
CA VAL A 9 40.78 -3.72 2.53
C VAL A 9 39.87 -3.39 1.35
N LEU A 10 39.32 -4.42 0.72
CA LEU A 10 38.16 -4.30 -0.18
C LEU A 10 36.91 -4.06 0.68
N ILE A 11 36.62 -2.79 0.97
CA ILE A 11 35.29 -2.40 1.45
C ILE A 11 34.34 -2.50 0.25
N ALA A 12 33.54 -3.57 0.24
CA ALA A 12 32.28 -3.57 -0.48
C ALA A 12 31.38 -2.51 0.18
N ALA A 13 31.39 -1.30 -0.37
CA ALA A 13 30.38 -0.30 -0.08
C ALA A 13 29.04 -0.79 -0.68
N ARG A 14 28.35 -1.67 0.03
CA ARG A 14 26.91 -1.79 -0.13
C ARG A 14 26.35 -0.46 0.33
N GLY A 15 25.95 0.38 -0.62
CA GLY A 15 25.21 1.59 -0.33
C GLY A 15 24.01 1.20 0.54
N ALA A 16 24.10 1.48 1.84
CA ALA A 16 22.91 1.56 2.65
C ALA A 16 22.14 2.72 2.06
N VAL A 17 21.15 2.41 1.21
CA VAL A 17 20.08 3.35 0.88
C VAL A 17 19.52 3.73 2.24
N THR A 18 19.89 4.91 2.74
CA THR A 18 19.26 5.49 3.91
C THR A 18 17.80 5.56 3.53
N ALA A 19 16.98 4.69 4.12
CA ALA A 19 15.55 4.68 3.90
C ALA A 19 15.09 6.12 4.05
N GLN A 20 14.39 6.61 3.04
CA GLN A 20 13.95 7.97 3.07
C GLN A 20 12.96 8.12 4.22
N ASN A 21 13.39 8.72 5.32
CA ASN A 21 12.62 8.70 6.54
C ASN A 21 11.51 9.75 6.48
N ILE A 22 10.31 9.33 6.07
CA ILE A 22 9.09 10.08 6.35
C ILE A 22 8.56 9.65 7.72
N ALA A 23 8.04 10.58 8.50
CA ALA A 23 7.50 10.21 9.81
C ALA A 23 6.25 9.31 9.65
N PRO A 24 6.09 8.27 10.49
CA PRO A 24 4.85 7.49 10.59
C PRO A 24 3.60 8.34 10.76
N PHE A 25 2.43 7.76 10.45
CA PHE A 25 1.16 8.31 10.87
C PHE A 25 0.97 8.13 12.38
N ARG A 26 0.19 9.03 12.98
CA ARG A 26 -0.11 9.04 14.42
C ARG A 26 -1.61 8.96 14.68
N ALA A 27 -1.99 8.65 15.92
CA ALA A 27 -3.38 8.62 16.34
C ALA A 27 -4.11 9.92 15.94
N GLY A 28 -5.29 9.78 15.33
CA GLY A 28 -6.10 10.90 14.84
C GLY A 28 -5.66 11.48 13.50
N ASP A 29 -4.61 10.95 12.85
CA ASP A 29 -4.26 11.37 11.49
C ASP A 29 -5.38 11.06 10.51
N ARG A 30 -5.67 12.05 9.67
CA ARG A 30 -6.58 12.03 8.54
C ARG A 30 -5.73 12.18 7.29
N VAL A 31 -5.47 11.07 6.61
CA VAL A 31 -4.51 10.94 5.52
C VAL A 31 -5.23 10.91 4.18
N ALA A 32 -5.13 11.96 3.39
CA ALA A 32 -5.64 11.96 2.02
C ALA A 32 -4.57 11.47 1.04
N PHE A 33 -4.81 10.37 0.35
CA PHE A 33 -3.95 9.90 -0.74
C PHE A 33 -4.42 10.52 -2.06
N VAL A 34 -3.76 11.60 -2.50
CA VAL A 34 -4.13 12.34 -3.71
C VAL A 34 -3.34 11.83 -4.90
N GLY A 35 -4.04 11.51 -5.99
CA GLY A 35 -3.40 11.09 -7.23
C GLY A 35 -4.36 10.89 -8.40
N ASN A 36 -3.97 10.02 -9.32
CA ASN A 36 -4.71 9.73 -10.55
C ASN A 36 -5.37 8.34 -10.51
N SER A 37 -5.53 7.67 -11.65
CA SER A 37 -6.10 6.31 -11.78
C SER A 37 -5.38 5.25 -10.93
N ILE A 38 -4.06 5.37 -10.75
CA ILE A 38 -3.27 4.44 -9.93
C ILE A 38 -3.67 4.56 -8.44
N THR A 39 -4.10 5.75 -8.01
CA THR A 39 -4.63 5.99 -6.67
C THR A 39 -6.11 5.67 -6.59
N ASP A 40 -6.90 6.09 -7.58
CA ASP A 40 -8.35 5.85 -7.64
C ASP A 40 -8.63 4.35 -7.57
N GLY A 41 -8.17 3.60 -8.57
CA GLY A 41 -8.44 2.17 -8.72
C GLY A 41 -7.48 1.25 -8.00
N GLY A 42 -6.46 1.81 -7.36
CA GLY A 42 -5.43 1.04 -6.68
C GLY A 42 -5.71 0.71 -5.23
N HIS A 43 -4.91 -0.21 -4.71
CA HIS A 43 -5.05 -0.70 -3.33
C HIS A 43 -3.91 -0.27 -2.40
N TYR A 44 -2.85 0.40 -2.88
CA TYR A 44 -1.67 0.66 -2.07
C TYR A 44 -1.99 1.45 -0.78
N HIS A 45 -2.91 2.42 -0.85
CA HIS A 45 -3.37 3.19 0.31
C HIS A 45 -4.19 2.33 1.29
N SER A 46 -5.02 1.43 0.76
CA SER A 46 -5.77 0.44 1.56
C SER A 46 -4.84 -0.55 2.25
N TYR A 47 -3.78 -1.00 1.57
CA TYR A 47 -2.75 -1.90 2.13
C TYR A 47 -1.88 -1.20 3.19
N ILE A 48 -1.55 0.07 2.97
CA ILE A 48 -0.91 0.89 4.01
C ILE A 48 -1.85 0.98 5.23
N TRP A 49 -3.14 1.30 5.04
CA TRP A 49 -4.06 1.39 6.17
C TRP A 49 -4.24 0.04 6.89
N LEU A 50 -4.33 -1.07 6.16
CA LEU A 50 -4.38 -2.42 6.73
C LEU A 50 -3.18 -2.73 7.62
N TYR A 51 -1.98 -2.26 7.24
CA TYR A 51 -0.79 -2.37 8.08
C TYR A 51 -0.98 -1.61 9.40
N TYR A 52 -1.51 -0.38 9.36
CA TYR A 52 -1.78 0.39 10.58
C TYR A 52 -2.89 -0.24 11.43
N MET A 53 -3.95 -0.77 10.81
CA MET A 53 -5.07 -1.43 11.50
C MET A 53 -4.61 -2.66 12.28
N THR A 54 -3.66 -3.43 11.74
CA THR A 54 -3.17 -4.69 12.33
C THR A 54 -1.95 -4.48 13.23
N ARG A 55 -1.01 -3.62 12.83
CA ARG A 55 0.24 -3.37 13.57
C ARG A 55 0.06 -2.44 14.75
N PHE A 56 -0.83 -1.44 14.64
CA PHE A 56 -1.04 -0.44 15.68
C PHE A 56 -2.51 -0.39 16.08
N PRO A 57 -3.05 -1.46 16.68
CA PRO A 57 -4.49 -1.59 16.86
C PRO A 57 -5.09 -0.51 17.77
N ASN A 58 -4.28 0.10 18.65
CA ASN A 58 -4.67 1.20 19.54
C ASN A 58 -4.45 2.59 18.94
N MET A 59 -4.00 2.68 17.69
CA MET A 59 -3.75 3.93 16.98
C MET A 59 -4.75 4.07 15.82
N ARG A 60 -5.87 4.73 16.10
CA ARG A 60 -6.86 5.02 15.05
C ARG A 60 -6.35 6.11 14.11
N ILE A 61 -6.33 5.81 12.82
CA ILE A 61 -6.15 6.77 11.73
C ILE A 61 -7.35 6.68 10.78
N THR A 62 -7.46 7.63 9.87
CA THR A 62 -8.44 7.59 8.79
C THR A 62 -7.74 7.91 7.48
N CYS A 63 -7.80 6.98 6.53
CA CYS A 63 -7.26 7.21 5.20
C CYS A 63 -8.41 7.51 4.23
N TYR A 64 -8.12 8.35 3.25
CA TYR A 64 -9.05 8.68 2.18
C TYR A 64 -8.37 8.49 0.84
N ASN A 65 -9.06 7.79 -0.06
CA ASN A 65 -8.74 7.80 -1.47
C ASN A 65 -9.20 9.14 -2.08
N ALA A 66 -8.25 9.92 -2.58
CA ALA A 66 -8.48 11.13 -3.35
C ALA A 66 -7.83 11.03 -4.74
N GLY A 67 -7.78 9.81 -5.29
CA GLY A 67 -7.45 9.54 -6.67
C GLY A 67 -8.65 9.68 -7.59
N ILE A 68 -8.44 10.18 -8.81
CA ILE A 68 -9.44 10.19 -9.88
C ILE A 68 -8.77 9.75 -11.18
N GLY A 69 -9.38 8.78 -11.87
CA GLY A 69 -8.88 8.28 -13.15
C GLY A 69 -8.73 9.37 -14.21
N GLY A 70 -7.60 9.38 -14.91
CA GLY A 70 -7.32 10.34 -15.99
C GLY A 70 -6.65 11.66 -15.55
N ASP A 71 -6.68 11.99 -14.25
CA ASP A 71 -6.15 13.24 -13.74
C ASP A 71 -4.67 13.49 -14.13
N VAL A 72 -4.42 14.66 -14.71
CA VAL A 72 -3.15 15.40 -14.66
C VAL A 72 -3.16 16.36 -13.46
N VAL A 73 -2.01 16.96 -13.11
CA VAL A 73 -1.93 17.83 -11.92
C VAL A 73 -2.86 19.05 -11.98
N GLY A 74 -3.19 19.56 -13.17
CA GLY A 74 -4.20 20.59 -13.36
C GLY A 74 -5.60 20.16 -12.90
N GLN A 75 -6.03 18.94 -13.25
CA GLN A 75 -7.31 18.39 -12.79
C GLN A 75 -7.30 18.11 -11.29
N ILE A 76 -6.18 17.65 -10.73
CA ILE A 76 -6.02 17.53 -9.27
C ILE A 76 -6.20 18.88 -8.58
N ASN A 77 -5.55 19.94 -9.09
CA ASN A 77 -5.68 21.31 -8.57
C ASN A 77 -7.11 21.84 -8.66
N ASP A 78 -7.82 21.50 -9.74
CA ASP A 78 -9.18 21.92 -10.05
C ASP A 78 -10.24 21.37 -9.09
N ARG A 79 -10.00 20.20 -8.49
CA ARG A 79 -10.91 19.55 -7.53
C ARG A 79 -10.42 19.61 -6.09
N PHE A 80 -9.33 20.33 -5.83
CA PHE A 80 -8.59 20.21 -4.59
C PHE A 80 -9.42 20.62 -3.37
N GLU A 81 -10.14 21.73 -3.46
CA GLU A 81 -11.01 22.23 -2.39
C GLU A 81 -12.14 21.25 -2.08
N ASP A 82 -12.86 20.82 -3.12
CA ASP A 82 -14.10 20.04 -3.00
C ASP A 82 -13.87 18.56 -2.70
N ASP A 83 -12.75 17.98 -3.14
CA ASP A 83 -12.47 16.55 -3.00
C ASP A 83 -11.27 16.23 -2.10
N VAL A 84 -10.34 17.15 -1.88
CA VAL A 84 -9.20 16.90 -0.96
C VAL A 84 -9.41 17.62 0.36
N PHE A 85 -9.55 18.95 0.36
CA PHE A 85 -9.69 19.74 1.58
C PHE A 85 -11.02 19.55 2.29
N SER A 86 -12.09 19.22 1.57
CA SER A 86 -13.39 18.87 2.17
C SER A 86 -13.29 17.69 3.16
N LYS A 87 -12.30 16.79 2.99
CA LYS A 87 -12.00 15.67 3.89
C LYS A 87 -11.19 16.09 5.14
N LYS A 88 -10.81 17.37 5.22
CA LYS A 88 -10.03 17.99 6.31
C LYS A 88 -8.75 17.24 6.66
N PRO A 89 -7.91 16.79 5.71
CA PRO A 89 -6.71 16.04 6.02
C PRO A 89 -5.75 16.83 6.89
N ASN A 90 -5.04 16.16 7.80
CA ASN A 90 -3.86 16.73 8.48
C ASN A 90 -2.54 16.11 7.94
N VAL A 91 -2.66 15.07 7.11
CA VAL A 91 -1.59 14.55 6.28
C VAL A 91 -2.15 14.37 4.88
N LEU A 92 -1.40 14.75 3.85
CA LEU A 92 -1.74 14.38 2.48
C LEU A 92 -0.53 13.81 1.77
N THR A 93 -0.79 12.83 0.91
CA THR A 93 0.16 12.42 -0.11
C THR A 93 -0.21 13.01 -1.45
N LEU A 94 0.76 13.31 -2.29
CA LEU A 94 0.53 13.80 -3.66
C LEU A 94 1.40 13.04 -4.66
N THR A 95 0.78 12.50 -5.71
CA THR A 95 1.46 11.90 -6.86
C THR A 95 0.77 12.30 -8.16
N TRP A 96 1.55 12.60 -9.20
CA TRP A 96 1.05 12.91 -10.54
C TRP A 96 2.11 12.54 -11.60
N GLY A 97 1.86 12.85 -12.87
CA GLY A 97 2.86 12.73 -13.94
C GLY A 97 2.58 11.63 -14.95
N MET A 98 1.92 10.54 -14.55
CA MET A 98 1.60 9.44 -15.46
C MET A 98 0.74 9.91 -16.64
N ASN A 99 -0.32 10.70 -16.40
CA ASN A 99 -1.15 11.27 -17.47
C ASN A 99 -0.55 12.56 -18.06
N ASP A 100 0.18 13.32 -17.24
CA ASP A 100 0.81 14.58 -17.66
C ASP A 100 1.85 14.32 -18.77
N THR A 101 2.50 13.17 -18.74
CA THR A 101 3.47 12.73 -19.75
C THR A 101 2.85 12.09 -20.98
N GLY A 102 1.53 12.19 -21.20
CA GLY A 102 0.88 11.84 -22.47
C GLY A 102 0.97 10.36 -22.84
N TYR A 103 0.35 10.00 -23.96
CA TYR A 103 0.27 8.61 -24.44
C TYR A 103 0.45 8.58 -25.96
N PHE A 104 -0.64 8.65 -26.72
CA PHE A 104 -0.63 8.56 -28.18
C PHE A 104 0.11 9.72 -28.86
N GLU A 105 0.27 10.85 -28.17
CA GLU A 105 1.03 11.99 -28.65
C GLU A 105 2.49 11.64 -28.98
N TRP A 106 3.06 10.61 -28.32
CA TRP A 106 4.41 10.12 -28.57
C TRP A 106 4.61 9.47 -29.95
N TYR A 107 3.53 9.12 -30.65
CA TYR A 107 3.61 8.58 -32.02
C TYR A 107 3.69 9.66 -33.10
N ARG A 108 3.52 10.93 -32.72
CA ARG A 108 3.50 12.03 -33.69
C ARG A 108 4.92 12.37 -34.17
N PRO A 109 5.10 12.88 -35.41
CA PRO A 109 6.39 13.37 -35.87
C PRO A 109 6.94 14.52 -35.03
N ASP A 110 6.06 15.38 -34.50
CA ASP A 110 6.36 16.55 -33.66
C ASP A 110 6.26 16.23 -32.15
N ALA A 111 6.29 14.95 -31.77
CA ALA A 111 6.04 14.50 -30.40
C ALA A 111 6.88 15.23 -29.34
N GLN A 112 8.16 15.52 -29.63
CA GLN A 112 9.04 16.16 -28.67
C GLN A 112 8.52 17.55 -28.26
N ASP A 113 8.24 18.42 -29.24
CA ASP A 113 7.76 19.78 -28.98
C ASP A 113 6.36 19.79 -28.32
N VAL A 114 5.49 18.88 -28.76
CA VAL A 114 4.14 18.71 -28.16
C VAL A 114 4.26 18.31 -26.70
N MET A 115 5.14 17.36 -26.40
CA MET A 115 5.30 16.82 -25.05
C MET A 115 6.05 17.77 -24.12
N ASP A 116 7.04 18.50 -24.62
CA ASP A 116 7.75 19.52 -23.83
C ASP A 116 6.79 20.64 -23.41
N LYS A 117 5.92 21.12 -24.31
CA LYS A 117 4.86 22.10 -23.96
C LYS A 117 3.88 21.54 -22.94
N ARG A 118 3.45 20.28 -23.10
CA ARG A 118 2.52 19.63 -22.17
C ARG A 118 3.13 19.49 -20.77
N ILE A 119 4.39 19.07 -20.68
CA ILE A 119 5.11 18.89 -19.41
C ILE A 119 5.35 20.24 -18.75
N GLN A 120 5.71 21.27 -19.52
CA GLN A 120 5.80 22.63 -18.99
C GLN A 120 4.46 23.09 -18.40
N GLY A 121 3.34 22.84 -19.11
CA GLY A 121 2.00 23.10 -18.59
C GLY A 121 1.67 22.30 -17.32
N SER A 122 2.18 21.08 -17.15
CA SER A 122 2.08 20.34 -15.89
C SER A 122 2.82 21.05 -14.76
N TYR A 123 4.03 21.56 -15.01
CA TYR A 123 4.78 22.32 -13.99
C TYR A 123 4.09 23.63 -13.61
N ASP A 124 3.50 24.33 -14.57
CA ASP A 124 2.77 25.58 -14.33
C ASP A 124 1.50 25.32 -13.48
N ASN A 125 0.74 24.26 -13.81
CA ASN A 125 -0.41 23.83 -13.01
C ASN A 125 0.00 23.36 -11.61
N TYR A 126 1.12 22.64 -11.49
CA TYR A 126 1.67 22.28 -10.20
C TYR A 126 2.04 23.52 -9.38
N ALA A 127 2.59 24.58 -9.98
CA ALA A 127 2.92 25.80 -9.23
C ALA A 127 1.67 26.43 -8.57
N LEU A 128 0.51 26.36 -9.22
CA LEU A 128 -0.77 26.79 -8.63
C LEU A 128 -1.12 25.92 -7.42
N LEU A 129 -1.02 24.60 -7.56
CA LEU A 129 -1.29 23.66 -6.46
C LEU A 129 -0.27 23.81 -5.31
N GLU A 130 1.02 24.01 -5.63
CA GLU A 130 2.09 24.24 -4.67
C GLU A 130 1.79 25.47 -3.81
N ASN A 131 1.30 26.55 -4.43
CA ASN A 131 0.89 27.75 -3.71
C ASN A 131 -0.27 27.47 -2.73
N LYS A 132 -1.29 26.70 -3.14
CA LYS A 132 -2.35 26.25 -2.24
C LYS A 132 -1.78 25.42 -1.07
N LEU A 133 -0.90 24.46 -1.36
CA LEU A 133 -0.28 23.62 -0.32
C LEU A 133 0.56 24.41 0.69
N LYS A 134 1.26 25.46 0.25
CA LYS A 134 2.04 26.36 1.11
C LYS A 134 1.17 27.17 2.07
N GLN A 135 -0.07 27.50 1.70
CA GLN A 135 -1.02 28.21 2.57
C GLN A 135 -1.53 27.35 3.73
N HIS A 136 -1.26 26.05 3.72
CA HIS A 136 -1.74 25.09 4.73
C HIS A 136 -0.60 24.42 5.51
N PRO A 137 0.32 25.16 6.16
CA PRO A 137 1.49 24.57 6.84
C PRO A 137 1.13 23.54 7.93
N GLU A 138 -0.09 23.58 8.47
CA GLU A 138 -0.63 22.61 9.42
C GLU A 138 -0.82 21.20 8.84
N ILE A 139 -0.93 21.08 7.51
CA ILE A 139 -1.04 19.80 6.82
C ILE A 139 0.36 19.29 6.48
N ARG A 140 0.71 18.10 6.95
CA ARG A 140 1.95 17.41 6.57
C ARG A 140 1.85 16.88 5.14
N LYS A 141 2.77 17.27 4.25
CA LYS A 141 2.82 16.80 2.85
C LYS A 141 3.87 15.73 2.66
N ILE A 142 3.51 14.70 1.89
CA ILE A 142 4.37 13.59 1.50
C ILE A 142 4.21 13.35 0.00
N PHE A 143 5.22 13.66 -0.81
CA PHE A 143 5.15 13.37 -2.24
C PHE A 143 5.39 11.88 -2.47
N ILE A 144 4.60 11.27 -3.33
CA ILE A 144 4.86 9.91 -3.80
C ILE A 144 5.37 10.08 -5.23
N LEU A 145 6.65 9.76 -5.43
CA LEU A 145 7.24 9.66 -6.76
C LEU A 145 6.61 8.44 -7.42
N GLY A 146 5.74 8.67 -8.41
CA GLY A 146 4.78 7.67 -8.91
C GLY A 146 5.40 6.38 -9.43
N SER A 147 4.62 5.28 -9.42
CA SER A 147 5.04 3.98 -9.97
C SER A 147 5.33 4.08 -11.47
N PRO A 148 6.32 3.34 -11.99
CA PRO A 148 6.85 3.56 -13.34
C PRO A 148 5.87 3.13 -14.44
N TYR A 149 6.06 3.73 -15.62
CA TYR A 149 5.52 3.20 -16.88
C TYR A 149 6.50 2.15 -17.40
N ASP A 150 6.05 0.90 -17.52
CA ASP A 150 6.90 -0.23 -17.91
C ASP A 150 7.05 -0.32 -19.44
N GLU A 151 8.04 0.39 -19.98
CA GLU A 151 8.35 0.37 -21.42
C GLU A 151 9.11 -0.92 -21.84
N THR A 152 9.65 -1.68 -20.89
CA THR A 152 10.65 -2.74 -21.16
C THR A 152 10.05 -4.14 -21.21
N SER A 153 8.95 -4.41 -20.50
CA SER A 153 8.32 -5.74 -20.52
C SER A 153 7.83 -6.13 -21.92
N LYS A 154 7.82 -7.43 -22.22
CA LYS A 154 7.37 -8.01 -23.49
C LYS A 154 6.01 -8.70 -23.42
N PHE A 155 5.24 -8.54 -22.33
CA PHE A 155 3.91 -9.17 -22.18
C PHE A 155 2.89 -8.74 -23.25
N THR A 156 3.10 -7.59 -23.89
CA THR A 156 2.26 -7.08 -24.97
C THR A 156 3.06 -6.20 -25.92
N VAL A 157 2.68 -6.15 -27.19
CA VAL A 157 3.23 -5.17 -28.16
C VAL A 157 2.41 -3.86 -28.20
N LYS A 158 1.29 -3.81 -27.49
CA LYS A 158 0.40 -2.64 -27.42
C LYS A 158 0.87 -1.64 -26.35
N ASN A 159 0.36 -0.41 -26.45
CA ASN A 159 0.57 0.65 -25.47
C ASN A 159 2.04 0.97 -25.18
N ILE A 160 2.94 0.76 -26.15
CA ILE A 160 4.36 1.18 -26.08
C ILE A 160 4.45 2.60 -26.60
N TYR A 161 4.64 3.58 -25.72
CA TYR A 161 4.71 5.01 -26.04
C TYR A 161 6.17 5.46 -25.96
N PRO A 162 6.86 5.62 -27.11
CA PRO A 162 8.29 5.90 -27.12
C PRO A 162 8.63 7.12 -26.28
N LYS A 163 9.72 7.06 -25.51
CA LYS A 163 10.24 8.18 -24.68
C LYS A 163 9.36 8.56 -23.49
N LYS A 164 8.18 7.95 -23.30
CA LYS A 164 7.30 8.24 -22.17
C LYS A 164 7.98 7.96 -20.83
N SER A 165 8.70 6.85 -20.69
CA SER A 165 9.43 6.51 -19.46
C SER A 165 10.45 7.61 -19.10
N ALA A 166 11.25 8.04 -20.07
CA ALA A 166 12.25 9.10 -19.90
C ALA A 166 11.60 10.45 -19.54
N ALA A 167 10.50 10.81 -20.19
CA ALA A 167 9.73 12.01 -19.85
C ALA A 167 9.15 11.94 -18.43
N PHE A 168 8.63 10.78 -18.04
CA PHE A 168 8.06 10.60 -16.70
C PHE A 168 9.14 10.62 -15.62
N SER A 169 10.32 10.06 -15.88
CA SER A 169 11.50 10.20 -15.02
C SER A 169 11.83 11.67 -14.72
N LYS A 170 11.74 12.58 -15.70
CA LYS A 170 11.95 14.02 -15.47
C LYS A 170 10.89 14.64 -14.56
N VAL A 171 9.64 14.19 -14.65
CA VAL A 171 8.56 14.63 -13.73
C VAL A 171 8.80 14.09 -12.32
N ILE A 172 9.36 12.88 -12.19
CA ILE A 172 9.78 12.29 -10.91
C ILE A 172 10.90 13.10 -10.26
N ASP A 173 11.92 13.49 -11.03
CA ASP A 173 12.99 14.38 -10.57
C ASP A 173 12.43 15.73 -10.11
N PHE A 174 11.50 16.30 -10.88
CA PHE A 174 10.83 17.54 -10.52
C PHE A 174 10.03 17.42 -9.21
N GLN A 175 9.25 16.34 -9.04
CA GLN A 175 8.51 16.06 -7.80
C GLN A 175 9.45 16.01 -6.59
N GLN A 176 10.56 15.29 -6.73
CA GLN A 176 11.56 15.18 -5.67
C GLN A 176 12.18 16.54 -5.35
N ALA A 177 12.58 17.31 -6.37
CA ALA A 177 13.16 18.64 -6.20
C ALA A 177 12.17 19.61 -5.54
N ALA A 178 10.89 19.56 -5.93
CA ALA A 178 9.85 20.40 -5.34
C ALA A 178 9.59 20.02 -3.87
N ALA A 179 9.52 18.73 -3.53
CA ALA A 179 9.41 18.29 -2.14
C ALA A 179 10.59 18.80 -1.29
N LYS A 180 11.83 18.64 -1.78
CA LYS A 180 13.05 19.14 -1.11
C LYS A 180 13.02 20.67 -0.93
N ARG A 181 12.68 21.42 -1.99
CA ARG A 181 12.62 22.90 -1.97
C ARG A 181 11.64 23.43 -0.93
N ASN A 182 10.54 22.71 -0.69
CA ASN A 182 9.53 23.11 0.28
C ASN A 182 9.68 22.44 1.65
N ASN A 183 10.75 21.67 1.88
CA ASN A 183 10.95 20.86 3.08
C ASN A 183 9.76 19.92 3.39
N TRP A 184 9.21 19.29 2.35
CA TRP A 184 8.17 18.27 2.45
C TRP A 184 8.77 16.87 2.34
N GLY A 185 8.08 15.88 2.92
CA GLY A 185 8.48 14.48 2.77
C GLY A 185 8.30 14.01 1.32
N TYR A 186 9.06 12.99 0.90
CA TYR A 186 8.74 12.24 -0.30
C TYR A 186 8.99 10.74 -0.09
N VAL A 187 8.49 9.90 -0.98
CA VAL A 187 8.71 8.45 -1.03
C VAL A 187 8.86 8.07 -2.50
N ASP A 188 9.90 7.31 -2.81
CA ASP A 188 10.18 6.89 -4.18
C ASP A 188 9.58 5.52 -4.50
N PHE A 189 8.60 5.48 -5.41
CA PHE A 189 8.14 4.23 -6.01
C PHE A 189 8.78 3.98 -7.38
N TYR A 190 9.12 5.04 -8.12
CA TYR A 190 9.59 4.96 -9.50
C TYR A 190 10.86 4.10 -9.64
N HIS A 191 11.93 4.45 -8.91
CA HIS A 191 13.22 3.78 -9.09
C HIS A 191 13.21 2.34 -8.55
N PRO A 192 12.73 2.05 -7.32
CA PRO A 192 12.74 0.68 -6.81
C PRO A 192 11.84 -0.26 -7.61
N MET A 193 10.68 0.20 -8.10
CA MET A 193 9.81 -0.63 -8.92
C MET A 193 10.38 -0.84 -10.34
N THR A 194 11.06 0.15 -10.91
CA THR A 194 11.80 -0.02 -12.17
C THR A 194 12.90 -1.07 -12.02
N GLU A 195 13.66 -1.02 -10.93
CA GLU A 195 14.70 -2.03 -10.64
C GLU A 195 14.10 -3.43 -10.51
N ILE A 196 13.00 -3.59 -9.74
CA ILE A 196 12.29 -4.87 -9.63
C ILE A 196 11.83 -5.37 -10.99
N ASN A 197 11.19 -4.53 -11.81
CA ASN A 197 10.76 -4.91 -13.15
C ASN A 197 11.94 -5.41 -13.99
N LEU A 198 13.05 -4.67 -14.05
CA LEU A 198 14.22 -5.06 -14.84
C LEU A 198 14.86 -6.37 -14.36
N LEU A 199 14.99 -6.55 -13.04
CA LEU A 199 15.57 -7.76 -12.44
C LEU A 199 14.72 -9.00 -12.72
N GLU A 200 13.40 -8.90 -12.62
CA GLU A 200 12.50 -10.02 -12.90
C GLU A 200 12.32 -10.24 -14.40
N GLN A 201 12.36 -9.19 -15.22
CA GLN A 201 12.32 -9.29 -16.69
C GLN A 201 13.55 -10.00 -17.27
N ALA A 202 14.69 -9.95 -16.58
CA ALA A 202 15.87 -10.74 -16.94
C ALA A 202 15.64 -12.26 -16.78
N LYS A 203 14.68 -12.68 -15.94
CA LYS A 203 14.30 -14.08 -15.73
C LYS A 203 13.11 -14.49 -16.59
N ASP A 204 12.10 -13.63 -16.66
CA ASP A 204 10.90 -13.77 -17.48
C ASP A 204 10.63 -12.44 -18.17
N SER A 205 10.93 -12.34 -19.47
CA SER A 205 10.78 -11.11 -20.23
C SER A 205 9.34 -10.55 -20.29
N THR A 206 8.34 -11.32 -19.87
CA THR A 206 6.94 -10.89 -19.78
C THR A 206 6.54 -10.40 -18.39
N PHE A 207 7.44 -10.50 -17.39
CA PHE A 207 7.18 -9.96 -16.06
C PHE A 207 6.91 -8.45 -16.12
N SER A 208 5.92 -8.00 -15.35
CA SER A 208 5.66 -6.59 -15.10
C SER A 208 4.86 -6.45 -13.83
N LEU A 209 5.19 -5.46 -12.99
CA LEU A 209 4.31 -5.02 -11.89
C LEU A 209 3.02 -4.35 -12.41
N THR A 210 2.98 -3.96 -13.68
CA THR A 210 1.86 -3.32 -14.40
C THR A 210 1.38 -4.18 -15.60
N PRO A 211 0.92 -5.42 -15.36
CA PRO A 211 0.84 -6.49 -16.36
C PRO A 211 -0.25 -6.31 -17.43
N ASN A 212 -1.16 -5.36 -17.26
CA ASN A 212 -2.31 -5.20 -18.14
C ASN A 212 -2.04 -4.20 -19.27
N ASP A 213 -1.38 -3.08 -18.95
CA ASP A 213 -1.29 -1.95 -19.87
C ASP A 213 -0.01 -1.10 -19.74
N ARG A 214 0.96 -1.56 -18.92
CA ARG A 214 2.24 -0.88 -18.62
C ARG A 214 2.11 0.33 -17.70
N VAL A 215 0.91 0.64 -17.22
CA VAL A 215 0.60 1.86 -16.45
C VAL A 215 0.09 1.51 -15.06
N HIS A 216 -0.91 0.62 -14.97
CA HIS A 216 -1.62 0.36 -13.72
C HIS A 216 -1.05 -0.88 -13.02
N PRO A 217 -0.52 -0.74 -11.80
CA PRO A 217 -0.08 -1.88 -11.00
C PRO A 217 -1.24 -2.81 -10.67
N ASP A 218 -0.96 -4.11 -10.64
CA ASP A 218 -1.91 -5.11 -10.14
C ASP A 218 -1.79 -5.22 -8.59
N ASN A 219 -2.52 -6.13 -7.93
CA ASN A 219 -2.53 -6.23 -6.46
C ASN A 219 -1.12 -6.44 -5.86
N ASP A 220 -0.25 -7.20 -6.52
CA ASP A 220 1.15 -7.37 -6.11
C ASP A 220 1.95 -6.06 -6.23
N GLY A 221 1.81 -5.35 -7.35
CA GLY A 221 2.44 -4.04 -7.55
C GLY A 221 1.99 -3.03 -6.49
N HIS A 222 0.70 -3.06 -6.11
CA HIS A 222 0.20 -2.25 -5.00
C HIS A 222 0.74 -2.67 -3.63
N LEU A 223 1.04 -3.95 -3.37
CA LEU A 223 1.75 -4.33 -2.15
C LEU A 223 3.20 -3.86 -2.17
N VAL A 224 3.89 -3.91 -3.32
CA VAL A 224 5.25 -3.34 -3.45
C VAL A 224 5.24 -1.85 -3.12
N MET A 225 4.27 -1.09 -3.65
CA MET A 225 4.10 0.34 -3.31
C MET A 225 3.86 0.55 -1.80
N ALA A 226 2.96 -0.24 -1.20
CA ALA A 226 2.68 -0.17 0.23
C ALA A 226 3.92 -0.50 1.07
N TYR A 227 4.67 -1.53 0.70
CA TYR A 227 5.94 -1.90 1.31
C TYR A 227 6.96 -0.76 1.24
N LEU A 228 7.16 -0.14 0.08
CA LEU A 228 8.10 0.98 -0.07
C LEU A 228 7.71 2.17 0.79
N PHE A 229 6.40 2.47 0.88
CA PHE A 229 5.89 3.53 1.74
C PHE A 229 6.12 3.25 3.22
N LEU A 230 5.79 2.04 3.68
CA LEU A 230 6.00 1.61 5.06
C LEU A 230 7.49 1.54 5.42
N LYS A 231 8.34 1.17 4.46
CA LYS A 231 9.80 1.15 4.59
C LYS A 231 10.34 2.56 4.77
N ALA A 232 9.86 3.51 3.98
CA ALA A 232 10.16 4.93 4.14
C ALA A 232 9.64 5.49 5.48
N GLN A 233 8.59 4.90 6.06
CA GLN A 233 8.15 5.22 7.43
C GLN A 233 9.02 4.60 8.54
N GLY A 234 10.06 3.85 8.19
CA GLY A 234 10.98 3.24 9.16
C GLY A 234 10.44 1.95 9.79
N PHE A 235 9.50 1.25 9.14
CA PHE A 235 8.94 0.01 9.66
C PHE A 235 9.72 -1.26 9.29
N SER A 236 10.80 -1.15 8.51
CA SER A 236 11.70 -2.28 8.26
C SER A 236 12.28 -2.84 9.56
N ASN A 237 12.28 -4.17 9.66
CA ASN A 237 12.75 -4.97 10.80
C ASN A 237 11.99 -4.73 12.11
N LYS A 238 10.76 -4.19 12.04
CA LYS A 238 9.84 -4.13 13.17
C LYS A 238 8.98 -5.39 13.20
N VAL A 239 9.26 -6.27 14.16
CA VAL A 239 8.52 -7.52 14.37
C VAL A 239 7.05 -7.27 14.74
N VAL A 240 6.18 -8.22 14.41
CA VAL A 240 4.83 -8.34 14.99
C VAL A 240 5.00 -8.63 16.49
N ALA A 241 5.78 -9.67 16.79
CA ALA A 241 6.23 -10.05 18.11
C ALA A 241 7.46 -10.95 17.98
N ASP A 242 8.24 -11.08 19.05
CA ASP A 242 9.37 -12.00 19.11
C ASP A 242 9.48 -12.61 20.50
N VAL A 243 9.16 -13.90 20.58
CA VAL A 243 9.06 -14.69 21.80
C VAL A 243 10.12 -15.77 21.80
N THR A 244 10.84 -15.89 22.92
CA THR A 244 11.69 -17.06 23.17
C THR A 244 11.37 -17.60 24.57
N VAL A 245 11.02 -18.88 24.65
CA VAL A 245 10.79 -19.61 25.90
C VAL A 245 11.91 -20.59 26.15
N ASP A 246 12.40 -20.63 27.38
CA ASP A 246 13.31 -21.66 27.88
C ASP A 246 12.49 -22.72 28.62
N ALA A 247 12.32 -23.87 27.98
CA ALA A 247 11.55 -24.99 28.49
C ALA A 247 12.12 -25.51 29.82
N LYS A 248 13.45 -25.67 29.88
CA LYS A 248 14.16 -26.22 31.04
C LYS A 248 13.98 -25.36 32.28
N ASN A 249 14.08 -24.05 32.11
CA ASN A 249 13.97 -23.08 33.20
C ASN A 249 12.55 -22.52 33.40
N LYS A 250 11.56 -23.03 32.66
CA LYS A 250 10.13 -22.65 32.78
C LYS A 250 9.89 -21.15 32.73
N LYS A 251 10.57 -20.44 31.81
CA LYS A 251 10.48 -18.97 31.71
C LYS A 251 10.56 -18.47 30.29
N ALA A 252 9.92 -17.33 30.03
CA ALA A 252 10.18 -16.55 28.82
C ALA A 252 11.52 -15.82 28.99
N VAL A 253 12.44 -16.01 28.05
CA VAL A 253 13.74 -15.33 28.01
C VAL A 253 13.77 -14.16 27.03
N LYS A 254 12.75 -14.07 26.16
CA LYS A 254 12.51 -12.94 25.27
C LYS A 254 11.01 -12.75 25.06
N ALA A 255 10.55 -11.50 25.13
CA ALA A 255 9.18 -11.09 24.85
C ALA A 255 9.18 -9.66 24.31
N VAL A 256 9.29 -9.53 22.99
CA VAL A 256 9.26 -8.22 22.30
C VAL A 256 7.88 -8.01 21.71
N ASN A 257 7.29 -6.83 21.97
CA ASN A 257 5.95 -6.45 21.51
C ASN A 257 4.82 -7.42 21.89
N CYS A 258 4.98 -8.10 23.01
CA CYS A 258 4.01 -9.05 23.55
C CYS A 258 4.21 -9.21 25.06
N LYS A 259 3.25 -9.86 25.71
CA LYS A 259 3.33 -10.35 27.08
C LYS A 259 3.23 -11.87 27.07
N VAL A 260 4.16 -12.53 27.76
CA VAL A 260 4.16 -13.99 27.96
C VAL A 260 4.03 -14.28 29.45
N THR A 261 3.07 -15.12 29.82
CA THR A 261 2.84 -15.52 31.22
C THR A 261 2.53 -16.99 31.34
N ASN A 262 2.47 -17.50 32.58
CA ASN A 262 2.03 -18.87 32.88
C ASN A 262 2.81 -19.94 32.10
N VAL A 263 4.14 -19.77 32.02
CA VAL A 263 5.04 -20.74 31.39
C VAL A 263 5.10 -21.98 32.28
N VAL A 264 4.59 -23.09 31.75
CA VAL A 264 4.60 -24.40 32.39
C VAL A 264 5.30 -25.37 31.45
N SER A 265 6.20 -26.18 31.98
CA SER A 265 6.87 -27.24 31.21
C SER A 265 6.86 -28.55 31.99
N SER A 266 6.67 -29.63 31.23
CA SER A 266 6.81 -31.03 31.62
C SER A 266 7.91 -31.70 30.79
N ALA A 267 8.10 -33.02 30.95
CA ALA A 267 9.11 -33.77 30.21
C ALA A 267 8.96 -33.66 28.69
N ASP A 268 7.71 -33.58 28.20
CA ASP A 268 7.37 -33.70 26.79
C ASP A 268 6.47 -32.57 26.31
N SER A 269 6.26 -31.53 27.13
CA SER A 269 5.46 -30.36 26.75
C SER A 269 5.92 -29.04 27.38
N VAL A 270 5.64 -27.95 26.69
CA VAL A 270 5.77 -26.56 27.16
C VAL A 270 4.49 -25.84 26.79
N SER A 271 3.92 -25.07 27.70
CA SER A 271 2.77 -24.22 27.41
C SER A 271 2.83 -22.89 28.12
N PHE A 272 2.27 -21.85 27.52
CA PHE A 272 2.26 -20.50 28.06
C PHE A 272 1.13 -19.68 27.45
N ASN A 273 0.79 -18.60 28.13
CA ASN A 273 -0.13 -17.60 27.61
C ASN A 273 0.67 -16.55 26.83
N TYR A 274 0.17 -16.17 25.67
CA TYR A 274 0.77 -15.22 24.75
C TYR A 274 -0.25 -14.15 24.37
N LEU A 275 0.07 -12.89 24.68
CA LEU A 275 -0.71 -11.72 24.28
C LEU A 275 0.19 -10.79 23.47
N ALA A 276 -0.01 -10.73 22.17
CA ALA A 276 0.67 -9.77 21.30
C ALA A 276 0.12 -8.35 21.48
N ASN A 277 0.90 -7.33 21.12
CA ASN A 277 0.39 -5.95 20.99
C ASN A 277 -0.05 -5.61 19.55
N SER A 278 0.20 -6.52 18.61
CA SER A 278 -0.05 -6.36 17.18
C SER A 278 -0.54 -7.68 16.59
N LEU A 279 -1.29 -7.61 15.49
CA LEU A 279 -1.65 -8.77 14.68
C LEU A 279 -0.65 -8.95 13.52
N PRO A 280 -0.50 -10.17 13.00
CA PRO A 280 0.20 -10.39 11.74
C PRO A 280 -0.51 -9.66 10.59
N TYR A 281 0.24 -9.25 9.57
CA TYR A 281 -0.32 -8.66 8.36
C TYR A 281 -0.95 -9.77 7.49
N PRO A 282 -2.25 -9.71 7.16
CA PRO A 282 -2.96 -10.75 6.45
C PRO A 282 -2.77 -10.58 4.93
N ILE A 283 -1.83 -11.33 4.36
CA ILE A 283 -1.56 -11.32 2.92
C ILE A 283 -2.70 -12.00 2.15
N ASP A 284 -3.22 -11.33 1.12
CA ASP A 284 -4.27 -11.84 0.25
C ASP A 284 -3.76 -12.75 -0.87
N THR A 285 -4.49 -13.83 -1.10
CA THR A 285 -4.20 -14.86 -2.09
C THR A 285 -5.24 -14.89 -3.22
N ILE A 286 -6.14 -13.90 -3.26
CA ILE A 286 -7.14 -13.69 -4.31
C ILE A 286 -6.75 -12.44 -5.13
N PRO A 287 -6.77 -12.52 -6.48
CA PRO A 287 -6.68 -11.31 -7.31
C PRO A 287 -8.00 -10.53 -7.17
N ARG A 288 -7.93 -9.30 -6.67
CA ARG A 288 -9.08 -8.44 -6.39
C ARG A 288 -9.14 -7.25 -7.32
N GLY A 289 -10.36 -6.85 -7.67
CA GLY A 289 -10.62 -5.79 -8.63
C GLY A 289 -10.72 -6.33 -10.07
N TRP A 290 -11.60 -5.71 -10.85
CA TRP A 290 -11.83 -6.12 -12.24
C TRP A 290 -10.56 -5.97 -13.09
N GLY A 291 -10.19 -7.04 -13.80
CA GLY A 291 -9.04 -7.06 -14.72
C GLY A 291 -7.70 -7.40 -14.06
N ASN A 292 -7.63 -7.44 -12.74
CA ASN A 292 -6.46 -7.89 -11.99
C ASN A 292 -6.29 -9.41 -12.09
N ARG A 293 -5.04 -9.86 -12.19
CA ARG A 293 -4.66 -11.27 -12.41
C ARG A 293 -3.69 -11.78 -11.35
N LYS A 294 -2.86 -10.90 -10.80
CA LYS A 294 -1.89 -11.23 -9.75
C LYS A 294 -2.48 -10.94 -8.37
N LYS A 295 -2.02 -11.71 -7.39
CA LYS A 295 -2.50 -11.66 -6.01
C LYS A 295 -1.60 -10.74 -5.20
N GLN A 296 -2.09 -10.18 -4.09
CA GLN A 296 -1.23 -9.45 -3.15
C GLN A 296 -0.02 -10.30 -2.71
N ALA A 297 -0.22 -11.61 -2.49
CA ALA A 297 0.84 -12.57 -2.14
C ALA A 297 1.97 -12.70 -3.15
N ASP A 298 1.74 -12.41 -4.44
CA ASP A 298 2.79 -12.53 -5.46
C ASP A 298 3.92 -11.52 -5.26
N ALA A 299 3.65 -10.40 -4.58
CA ALA A 299 4.68 -9.41 -4.23
C ALA A 299 5.74 -9.97 -3.29
N LEU A 300 5.44 -11.00 -2.49
CA LEU A 300 6.40 -11.63 -1.58
C LEU A 300 7.58 -12.28 -2.33
N LYS A 301 7.43 -12.54 -3.63
CA LYS A 301 8.49 -13.07 -4.50
C LYS A 301 9.54 -12.03 -4.86
N VAL A 302 9.18 -10.74 -4.83
CA VAL A 302 10.01 -9.64 -5.34
C VAL A 302 10.41 -8.62 -4.28
N VAL A 303 9.72 -8.60 -3.14
CA VAL A 303 10.12 -7.79 -1.98
C VAL A 303 10.14 -8.63 -0.69
N PRO A 304 11.08 -8.39 0.23
CA PRO A 304 11.20 -9.16 1.48
C PRO A 304 10.18 -8.69 2.54
N PHE A 305 8.91 -8.49 2.16
CA PHE A 305 7.88 -7.94 3.05
C PHE A 305 7.70 -8.79 4.31
N THR A 306 7.59 -10.12 4.17
CA THR A 306 7.44 -11.00 5.33
C THR A 306 8.63 -10.88 6.28
N LYS A 307 9.85 -10.93 5.74
CA LYS A 307 11.10 -10.83 6.50
C LYS A 307 11.27 -9.48 7.21
N GLU A 308 10.92 -8.38 6.55
CA GLU A 308 11.14 -7.05 7.10
C GLU A 308 9.97 -6.53 7.95
N MET A 309 8.73 -6.94 7.66
CA MET A 309 7.54 -6.29 8.23
C MET A 309 6.50 -7.26 8.80
N ASN A 310 6.62 -8.57 8.58
CA ASN A 310 5.64 -9.56 9.03
C ASN A 310 6.28 -10.76 9.75
N GLN A 311 7.05 -10.46 10.80
CA GLN A 311 7.73 -11.47 11.63
C GLN A 311 7.03 -11.59 12.98
N GLU A 312 6.33 -12.69 13.23
CA GLU A 312 5.78 -13.08 14.53
C GLU A 312 6.54 -14.32 15.03
N LEU A 313 7.70 -14.09 15.63
CA LEU A 313 8.68 -15.15 15.90
C LEU A 313 8.36 -15.89 17.21
N LEU A 314 8.34 -17.22 17.13
CA LEU A 314 8.24 -18.13 18.26
C LEU A 314 9.44 -19.06 18.30
N ALA A 315 10.26 -18.96 19.35
CA ALA A 315 11.33 -19.90 19.63
C ALA A 315 11.15 -20.60 20.99
N VAL A 316 11.48 -21.89 21.06
CA VAL A 316 11.45 -22.69 22.28
C VAL A 316 12.76 -23.45 22.43
N LYS A 317 13.56 -23.08 23.43
CA LYS A 317 14.87 -23.66 23.73
C LYS A 317 14.77 -24.71 24.82
N GLY A 318 15.69 -25.67 24.82
CA GLY A 318 15.79 -26.70 25.86
C GLY A 318 14.76 -27.82 25.74
N LEU A 319 14.13 -27.97 24.56
CA LEU A 319 13.36 -29.16 24.21
C LEU A 319 14.30 -30.35 24.00
N LYS A 320 13.81 -31.57 24.27
CA LYS A 320 14.54 -32.80 23.91
C LYS A 320 14.54 -32.95 22.40
N THR A 321 15.51 -33.68 21.86
CA THR A 321 15.53 -34.02 20.43
C THR A 321 14.32 -34.88 20.06
N ALA A 322 13.30 -34.26 19.49
CA ALA A 322 12.07 -34.88 19.01
C ALA A 322 11.35 -33.93 18.04
N ASN A 323 10.26 -34.40 17.44
CA ASN A 323 9.29 -33.54 16.77
C ASN A 323 8.21 -33.11 17.76
N TYR A 324 7.72 -31.89 17.59
CA TYR A 324 6.72 -31.29 18.43
C TYR A 324 5.60 -30.70 17.59
N ASP A 325 4.38 -30.91 18.03
CA ASP A 325 3.21 -30.22 17.54
C ASP A 325 3.08 -28.89 18.28
N VAL A 326 2.95 -27.79 17.52
CA VAL A 326 2.59 -26.48 18.09
C VAL A 326 1.09 -26.31 17.96
N LEU A 327 0.44 -26.11 19.09
CA LEU A 327 -0.98 -25.84 19.19
C LEU A 327 -1.19 -24.42 19.69
N ILE A 328 -2.18 -23.73 19.12
CA ILE A 328 -2.68 -22.45 19.63
C ILE A 328 -4.16 -22.63 19.92
N ASP A 329 -4.56 -22.36 21.17
CA ASP A 329 -5.92 -22.56 21.66
C ASP A 329 -6.47 -23.98 21.47
N GLY A 330 -5.57 -24.97 21.47
CA GLY A 330 -5.91 -26.39 21.30
C GLY A 330 -5.93 -26.87 19.85
N GLU A 331 -5.81 -25.98 18.86
CA GLU A 331 -5.74 -26.36 17.45
C GLU A 331 -4.29 -26.52 16.98
N LYS A 332 -4.02 -27.57 16.20
CA LYS A 332 -2.67 -27.87 15.69
C LYS A 332 -2.29 -26.94 14.53
N MET A 333 -1.24 -26.15 14.73
CA MET A 333 -0.68 -25.23 13.73
C MET A 333 0.32 -25.88 12.79
N GLY A 334 0.94 -26.99 13.23
CA GLY A 334 1.92 -27.75 12.47
C GLY A 334 2.83 -28.55 13.39
N SER A 335 3.86 -29.15 12.79
CA SER A 335 4.87 -29.94 13.49
C SER A 335 6.27 -29.49 13.08
N TRP A 336 7.17 -29.36 14.06
CA TRP A 336 8.55 -28.94 13.84
C TRP A 336 9.49 -29.75 14.73
N SER A 337 10.75 -29.89 14.32
CA SER A 337 11.78 -30.45 15.20
C SER A 337 12.11 -29.49 16.34
N ALA A 338 12.66 -30.02 17.43
CA ALA A 338 13.21 -29.21 18.51
C ALA A 338 14.28 -28.21 18.04
N GLU A 339 15.04 -28.56 17.00
CA GLU A 339 16.03 -27.67 16.40
C GLU A 339 15.36 -26.49 15.68
N GLN A 340 14.34 -26.75 14.87
CA GLN A 340 13.57 -25.71 14.18
C GLN A 340 12.88 -24.77 15.18
N LEU A 341 12.27 -25.31 16.23
CA LEU A 341 11.68 -24.50 17.31
C LEU A 341 12.74 -23.75 18.11
N GLY A 342 13.92 -24.33 18.30
CA GLY A 342 15.05 -23.66 18.96
C GLY A 342 15.59 -22.48 18.15
N ALA A 343 15.62 -22.60 16.82
CA ALA A 343 15.99 -21.55 15.88
C ALA A 343 14.90 -20.47 15.76
N GLY A 344 13.64 -20.88 15.84
CA GLY A 344 12.46 -20.02 15.78
C GLY A 344 11.65 -20.22 14.50
N ILE A 345 10.34 -20.22 14.64
CA ILE A 345 9.36 -20.25 13.54
C ILE A 345 8.60 -18.93 13.47
N ASN A 346 8.12 -18.57 12.28
CA ASN A 346 7.33 -17.36 12.08
C ASN A 346 5.83 -17.69 12.02
N LEU A 347 5.10 -17.37 13.09
CA LEU A 347 3.67 -17.62 13.19
C LEU A 347 2.86 -16.83 12.15
N ALA A 348 3.39 -15.70 11.66
CA ALA A 348 2.74 -14.88 10.64
C ALA A 348 2.70 -15.55 9.25
N GLU A 349 3.39 -16.68 9.05
CA GLU A 349 3.30 -17.49 7.83
C GLU A 349 2.30 -18.66 7.97
N ILE A 350 1.76 -18.87 9.18
CA ILE A 350 0.78 -19.91 9.47
C ILE A 350 -0.61 -19.28 9.46
N THR A 351 -1.25 -19.30 8.29
CA THR A 351 -2.49 -18.55 8.05
C THR A 351 -3.68 -19.05 8.88
N ILE A 352 -3.61 -20.27 9.41
CA ILE A 352 -4.65 -20.87 10.25
C ILE A 352 -4.58 -20.46 11.73
N THR A 353 -3.55 -19.72 12.17
CA THR A 353 -3.48 -19.28 13.57
C THR A 353 -4.68 -18.38 13.92
N PRO A 354 -5.23 -18.44 15.15
CA PRO A 354 -6.37 -17.62 15.54
C PRO A 354 -6.15 -16.12 15.32
N GLN A 355 -4.95 -15.62 15.61
CA GLN A 355 -4.60 -14.21 15.38
C GLN A 355 -4.46 -13.84 13.89
N TYR A 356 -4.06 -14.78 13.02
CA TYR A 356 -4.06 -14.55 11.57
C TYR A 356 -5.48 -14.59 11.00
N GLN A 357 -6.35 -15.48 11.50
CA GLN A 357 -7.77 -15.49 11.15
C GLN A 357 -8.48 -14.19 11.59
N GLN A 358 -8.15 -13.66 12.76
CA GLN A 358 -8.58 -12.33 13.20
C GLN A 358 -8.10 -11.24 12.24
N ALA A 359 -6.84 -11.30 11.80
CA ALA A 359 -6.30 -10.37 10.82
C ALA A 359 -7.01 -10.48 9.45
N ILE A 360 -7.34 -11.68 8.98
CA ILE A 360 -8.12 -11.88 7.74
C ILE A 360 -9.48 -11.19 7.85
N GLN A 361 -10.19 -11.30 8.98
CA GLN A 361 -11.47 -10.61 9.16
C GLN A 361 -11.32 -9.08 9.00
N ILE A 362 -10.25 -8.51 9.53
CA ILE A 362 -9.93 -7.08 9.36
C ILE A 362 -9.66 -6.74 7.89
N ARG A 363 -8.93 -7.60 7.17
CA ARG A 363 -8.68 -7.42 5.73
C ARG A 363 -9.98 -7.40 4.95
N GLU A 364 -10.88 -8.35 5.16
CA GLU A 364 -12.16 -8.41 4.41
C GLU A 364 -13.04 -7.18 4.69
N LEU A 365 -13.10 -6.72 5.95
CA LEU A 365 -13.80 -5.48 6.28
C LEU A 365 -13.16 -4.25 5.59
N ASN A 366 -11.83 -4.20 5.51
CA ASN A 366 -11.13 -3.11 4.86
C ASN A 366 -11.28 -3.15 3.32
N GLU A 367 -11.40 -4.35 2.74
CA GLU A 367 -11.68 -4.53 1.32
C GLU A 367 -13.09 -4.06 0.97
N GLU A 368 -14.12 -4.48 1.73
CA GLU A 368 -15.50 -3.99 1.53
C GLU A 368 -15.57 -2.46 1.68
N ARG A 369 -14.83 -1.90 2.65
CA ARG A 369 -14.72 -0.45 2.82
C ARG A 369 -14.09 0.21 1.59
N TRP A 370 -13.04 -0.38 1.01
CA TRP A 370 -12.41 0.11 -0.21
C TRP A 370 -13.37 0.06 -1.40
N ASP A 371 -14.14 -1.02 -1.56
CA ASP A 371 -15.14 -1.16 -2.64
C ASP A 371 -16.23 -0.08 -2.56
N ILE A 372 -16.72 0.24 -1.36
CA ILE A 372 -17.67 1.33 -1.17
C ILE A 372 -17.03 2.69 -1.48
N GLU A 373 -15.78 2.91 -1.04
CA GLU A 373 -15.05 4.15 -1.33
C GLU A 373 -14.87 4.36 -2.84
N ARG A 374 -14.61 3.30 -3.61
CA ARG A 374 -14.54 3.36 -5.09
C ARG A 374 -15.84 3.86 -5.73
N ARG A 375 -17.01 3.52 -5.19
CA ARG A 375 -18.32 4.05 -5.69
C ARG A 375 -18.38 5.57 -5.56
N ILE A 376 -17.83 6.13 -4.48
CA ILE A 376 -17.70 7.57 -4.29
C ILE A 376 -16.69 8.18 -5.26
N ARG A 377 -15.56 7.49 -5.54
CA ARG A 377 -14.58 7.94 -6.55
C ARG A 377 -15.17 7.99 -7.95
N MET A 378 -15.94 6.98 -8.35
CA MET A 378 -16.68 6.95 -9.62
C MET A 378 -17.70 8.11 -9.74
N TYR A 379 -18.41 8.44 -8.66
CA TYR A 379 -19.27 9.63 -8.63
C TYR A 379 -18.45 10.91 -8.81
N THR A 380 -17.32 11.02 -8.10
CA THR A 380 -16.43 12.19 -8.17
C THR A 380 -15.84 12.36 -9.56
N TRP A 381 -15.45 11.27 -10.23
CA TRP A 381 -15.01 11.27 -11.62
C TRP A 381 -16.08 11.85 -12.54
N MET A 382 -17.34 11.37 -12.43
CA MET A 382 -18.45 11.91 -13.24
C MET A 382 -18.66 13.40 -13.01
N GLN A 383 -18.48 13.88 -11.78
CA GLN A 383 -18.62 15.30 -11.43
C GLN A 383 -17.52 16.17 -12.05
N PHE A 384 -16.26 15.83 -11.80
CA PHE A 384 -15.14 16.69 -12.17
C PHE A 384 -14.67 16.50 -13.61
N ASP A 385 -14.57 15.26 -14.07
CA ASP A 385 -13.99 14.96 -15.38
C ASP A 385 -15.02 15.12 -16.52
N PHE A 386 -16.32 14.95 -16.22
CA PHE A 386 -17.38 15.06 -17.21
C PHE A 386 -18.34 16.25 -17.00
N LEU A 387 -19.07 16.30 -15.88
CA LEU A 387 -20.18 17.27 -15.69
C LEU A 387 -19.70 18.71 -15.49
N LYS A 388 -18.53 18.94 -14.89
CA LYS A 388 -17.93 20.27 -14.75
C LYS A 388 -17.80 20.97 -16.11
N GLY A 389 -17.26 20.29 -17.12
CA GLY A 389 -17.12 20.82 -18.48
C GLY A 389 -18.45 21.07 -19.21
N LYS A 390 -19.58 20.67 -18.60
CA LYS A 390 -20.95 20.92 -19.09
C LYS A 390 -21.69 21.97 -18.26
N GLY A 391 -21.04 22.60 -17.27
CA GLY A 391 -21.67 23.55 -16.36
C GLY A 391 -22.65 22.88 -15.38
N LEU A 392 -22.48 21.58 -15.11
CA LEU A 392 -23.40 20.77 -14.30
C LEU A 392 -22.71 20.17 -13.06
N LEU A 393 -21.59 20.75 -12.62
CA LEU A 393 -20.85 20.28 -11.44
C LEU A 393 -21.75 20.30 -10.19
N PHE A 394 -21.98 19.13 -9.61
CA PHE A 394 -22.88 18.89 -8.46
C PHE A 394 -24.36 19.23 -8.71
N HIS A 395 -24.76 19.49 -9.96
CA HIS A 395 -26.15 19.62 -10.36
C HIS A 395 -26.75 18.24 -10.65
N ASP A 396 -26.99 17.45 -9.60
CA ASP A 396 -27.49 16.05 -9.60
C ASP A 396 -28.96 15.87 -10.13
N THR A 397 -29.29 16.56 -11.20
CA THR A 397 -30.63 16.73 -11.78
C THR A 397 -30.92 15.74 -12.92
N ASN A 398 -32.17 15.73 -13.40
CA ASN A 398 -32.52 14.94 -14.60
C ASN A 398 -31.79 15.45 -15.84
N ALA A 399 -31.53 16.76 -15.95
CA ALA A 399 -30.73 17.32 -17.05
C ALA A 399 -29.29 16.76 -17.07
N ALA A 400 -28.68 16.53 -15.90
CA ALA A 400 -27.38 15.86 -15.82
C ALA A 400 -27.47 14.39 -16.27
N MET A 401 -28.53 13.66 -15.88
CA MET A 401 -28.76 12.29 -16.35
C MET A 401 -29.00 12.20 -17.86
N ASP A 402 -29.73 13.13 -18.45
CA ASP A 402 -29.97 13.19 -19.90
C ASP A 402 -28.66 13.46 -20.64
N THR A 403 -27.86 14.38 -20.10
CA THR A 403 -26.52 14.68 -20.61
C THR A 403 -25.64 13.43 -20.55
N ILE A 404 -25.52 12.76 -19.40
CA ILE A 404 -24.73 11.53 -19.28
C ILE A 404 -25.24 10.45 -20.25
N SER A 405 -26.54 10.24 -20.34
CA SER A 405 -27.12 9.22 -21.22
C SER A 405 -26.86 9.49 -22.70
N LYS A 406 -26.81 10.76 -23.11
CA LYS A 406 -26.44 11.17 -24.47
C LYS A 406 -24.98 10.82 -24.78
N TYR A 407 -24.05 11.13 -23.88
CA TYR A 407 -22.61 10.95 -24.11
C TYR A 407 -22.12 9.53 -23.86
N ALA A 408 -22.74 8.78 -22.94
CA ALA A 408 -22.42 7.37 -22.67
C ALA A 408 -22.51 6.45 -23.92
N LYS A 409 -23.25 6.85 -24.95
CA LYS A 409 -23.32 6.12 -26.23
C LYS A 409 -22.01 6.16 -27.02
N LYS A 410 -21.13 7.13 -26.75
CA LYS A 410 -19.91 7.41 -27.52
C LYS A 410 -18.64 7.49 -26.66
N ASP A 411 -18.80 7.70 -25.36
CA ASP A 411 -17.71 7.79 -24.40
C ASP A 411 -17.75 6.59 -23.44
N ILE A 412 -16.74 5.72 -23.54
CA ILE A 412 -16.65 4.49 -22.76
C ILE A 412 -16.46 4.75 -21.26
N PHE A 413 -15.83 5.86 -20.88
CA PHE A 413 -15.59 6.19 -19.47
C PHE A 413 -16.85 6.75 -18.83
N VAL A 414 -17.58 7.61 -19.55
CA VAL A 414 -18.92 8.07 -19.15
C VAL A 414 -19.86 6.88 -19.05
N ASN A 415 -19.83 5.96 -20.01
CA ASN A 415 -20.65 4.75 -19.97
C ASN A 415 -20.31 3.85 -18.77
N GLY A 416 -19.02 3.61 -18.53
CA GLY A 416 -18.55 2.79 -17.41
C GLY A 416 -18.94 3.33 -16.03
N ASN A 417 -19.03 4.66 -15.89
CA ASN A 417 -19.45 5.30 -14.63
C ASN A 417 -20.96 5.60 -14.56
N LYS A 418 -21.70 5.44 -15.65
CA LYS A 418 -23.12 5.83 -15.74
C LYS A 418 -23.99 5.11 -14.71
N ASP A 419 -23.86 3.78 -14.59
CA ASP A 419 -24.67 3.00 -13.66
C ASP A 419 -24.49 3.50 -12.22
N ASN A 420 -23.24 3.63 -11.78
CA ASN A 420 -22.93 4.17 -10.46
C ASN A 420 -23.50 5.58 -10.26
N TYR A 421 -23.38 6.47 -11.26
CA TYR A 421 -23.94 7.83 -11.14
C TYR A 421 -25.47 7.84 -11.03
N THR A 422 -26.20 6.93 -11.70
CA THR A 422 -27.68 6.87 -11.60
C THR A 422 -28.15 6.69 -10.16
N ARG A 423 -27.33 6.03 -9.34
CA ARG A 423 -27.54 5.80 -7.92
C ARG A 423 -26.91 6.92 -7.08
N ALA A 424 -25.65 7.24 -7.36
CA ALA A 424 -24.86 8.16 -6.58
C ALA A 424 -25.31 9.63 -6.70
N ARG A 425 -26.09 10.01 -7.72
CA ARG A 425 -26.69 11.36 -7.82
C ARG A 425 -27.58 11.71 -6.61
N TYR A 426 -28.12 10.71 -5.92
CA TYR A 426 -28.92 10.95 -4.71
C TYR A 426 -27.99 11.10 -3.50
N LYS A 427 -27.97 12.30 -2.92
CA LYS A 427 -27.16 12.58 -1.72
C LYS A 427 -27.44 11.62 -0.56
N SER A 428 -28.70 11.24 -0.35
CA SER A 428 -29.10 10.28 0.69
C SER A 428 -28.39 8.92 0.54
N LEU A 429 -28.17 8.45 -0.69
CA LEU A 429 -27.44 7.21 -0.93
C LEU A 429 -25.94 7.38 -0.66
N ARG A 430 -25.35 8.51 -1.05
CA ARG A 430 -23.94 8.80 -0.73
C ARG A 430 -23.72 8.90 0.78
N ASP A 431 -24.65 9.52 1.50
CA ASP A 431 -24.63 9.59 2.96
C ASP A 431 -24.76 8.18 3.59
N ALA A 432 -25.55 7.28 3.01
CA ALA A 432 -25.64 5.89 3.44
C ALA A 432 -24.33 5.13 3.20
N TRP A 433 -23.73 5.24 2.02
CA TRP A 433 -22.43 4.64 1.72
C TRP A 433 -21.32 5.12 2.67
N GLN A 434 -21.33 6.41 3.05
CA GLN A 434 -20.40 6.91 4.06
C GLN A 434 -20.62 6.24 5.42
N LYS A 435 -21.88 6.11 5.86
CA LYS A 435 -22.20 5.42 7.12
C LYS A 435 -21.79 3.94 7.09
N GLU A 436 -21.95 3.26 5.95
CA GLU A 436 -21.47 1.88 5.78
C GLU A 436 -19.94 1.80 5.96
N MET A 437 -19.17 2.69 5.32
CA MET A 437 -17.72 2.76 5.52
C MET A 437 -17.34 3.07 6.97
N ASP A 438 -18.09 3.93 7.65
CA ASP A 438 -17.85 4.26 9.06
C ASP A 438 -18.11 3.03 9.97
N VAL A 439 -19.17 2.27 9.70
CA VAL A 439 -19.48 1.01 10.42
C VAL A 439 -18.37 -0.01 10.22
N LEU A 440 -17.93 -0.24 8.98
CA LEU A 440 -16.84 -1.17 8.68
C LEU A 440 -15.54 -0.75 9.38
N THR A 441 -15.20 0.54 9.31
CA THR A 441 -13.99 1.07 9.96
C THR A 441 -14.07 0.97 11.48
N ASN A 442 -15.23 1.26 12.08
CA ASN A 442 -15.43 1.10 13.52
C ASN A 442 -15.31 -0.37 13.94
N GLN A 443 -15.89 -1.29 13.16
CA GLN A 443 -15.80 -2.73 13.42
C GLN A 443 -14.34 -3.22 13.35
N ILE A 444 -13.57 -2.78 12.36
CA ILE A 444 -12.13 -3.07 12.26
C ILE A 444 -11.40 -2.67 13.56
N TYR A 445 -11.58 -1.44 14.03
CA TYR A 445 -10.91 -0.96 15.25
C TYR A 445 -11.46 -1.58 16.54
N ALA A 446 -12.66 -2.15 16.51
CA ALA A 446 -13.21 -2.91 17.62
C ALA A 446 -12.58 -4.31 17.70
N ILE A 447 -12.43 -4.99 16.56
CA ILE A 447 -11.94 -6.38 16.52
C ILE A 447 -10.42 -6.49 16.32
N ASN A 448 -9.67 -5.39 16.10
CA ASN A 448 -8.23 -5.48 15.86
C ASN A 448 -7.37 -5.67 17.11
N LYS A 449 -7.97 -5.81 18.29
CA LYS A 449 -7.24 -6.03 19.55
C LYS A 449 -6.76 -7.48 19.62
N PRO A 450 -5.44 -7.75 19.65
CA PRO A 450 -4.96 -9.12 19.84
C PRO A 450 -5.54 -9.73 21.10
N GLN A 451 -5.91 -11.01 21.01
CA GLN A 451 -6.43 -11.77 22.14
C GLN A 451 -5.28 -12.51 22.84
N ASN A 452 -5.53 -12.92 24.08
CA ASN A 452 -4.58 -13.78 24.79
C ASN A 452 -4.78 -15.23 24.35
N HIS A 453 -3.77 -15.82 23.74
CA HIS A 453 -3.79 -17.19 23.24
C HIS A 453 -3.00 -18.13 24.14
N ARG A 454 -3.44 -19.39 24.24
CA ARG A 454 -2.69 -20.46 24.91
C ARG A 454 -1.86 -21.20 23.87
N ILE A 455 -0.55 -20.99 23.90
CA ILE A 455 0.39 -21.75 23.06
C ILE A 455 0.83 -23.00 23.82
N THR A 456 0.76 -24.16 23.16
CA THR A 456 1.24 -25.44 23.68
C THR A 456 2.14 -26.11 22.65
N ILE A 457 3.32 -26.51 23.07
CA ILE A 457 4.30 -27.28 22.30
C ILE A 457 4.36 -28.66 22.96
N ILE A 458 3.96 -29.71 22.26
CA ILE A 458 3.87 -31.07 22.80
C ILE A 458 4.58 -32.05 21.86
N ALA A 459 5.31 -33.02 22.40
CA ALA A 459 5.97 -34.02 21.58
C ALA A 459 4.94 -34.73 20.68
N SER A 460 5.24 -34.81 19.39
CA SER A 460 4.38 -35.52 18.43
C SER A 460 4.34 -37.01 18.80
N LYS A 461 3.17 -37.64 18.65
CA LYS A 461 2.98 -39.08 18.87
C LYS A 461 3.63 -39.91 17.78
#